data_AF-A0A5J4WJK2-F1
#
_entry.id   AF-A0A5J4WJK2-F1
#
_cell.length_a   1.000
_cell.length_b   1.000
_cell.length_c   1.000
_cell.angle_alpha   90.00
_cell.angle_beta   90.00
_cell.angle_gamma   90.00
#
_symmetry.space_group_name_H-M   'P 1'
#
loop_
_entity.id
_entity.type
_entity.pdbx_description
1 polymer ?
#
loop_
_entity_poly.entity_id
_entity_poly.type
_entity_poly.pdbx_seq_one_letter_code
_entity_poly.pdbx_strand_id
1 'polypeptide(L)'
;MSIFTKSTSSDQRISNTLSSGENADVLDEFNNSIGQIKGHEKDSAFLKRFLQLIVIGFTSKKAEMTEIIKTTSLAGTLLQILKNLSAHEENEQVIITAILCSIGALERVKQMAFQAQKDGHACGGDFIIWGESQEKLEELQRVFERSQQEISKQKGQNQEDIKPKEQQRETLVEESDTLRKEMEGFKNAALHKEMKNINQQQSNENEDLILASSDIDTTDKDGKKKKSTQKENEKQQKKDKDNEKELKGKKLKETEKEKDKLDKDKIKAQKGDQSKTMILNESAKLRKIEEEEEEKAEEIIPLKPRLIKHVFEKGVFRVSNKFKGSDNSRRFGFIADGEELFNNIPVQGKNFRAITYDEKKGIIRLGWQEIFRWIPTKAEYRITFEVDLREDAPNHTLRIFYEYEESPILFVNVPKQLKIYLAHDNLPGTKYENIIFQIPKPTKEKTGEYERLIDYNMDLSK
;
A
#
# COMPACT_ATOMS: atom_id res chain seq x y z
N MET A 1 72.41 2.30 -10.92
CA MET A 1 71.14 2.48 -10.20
C MET A 1 70.01 2.34 -11.22
N SER A 2 68.85 1.80 -10.82
CA SER A 2 67.57 1.71 -11.57
C SER A 2 67.68 1.30 -13.06
N ILE A 3 67.31 0.09 -13.50
CA ILE A 3 66.11 -0.70 -13.20
C ILE A 3 64.82 0.12 -13.40
N PHE A 4 64.16 -0.11 -14.53
CA PHE A 4 62.72 0.06 -14.69
C PHE A 4 62.16 -1.28 -15.19
N THR A 5 61.20 -1.84 -14.47
CA THR A 5 60.62 -3.16 -14.74
C THR A 5 59.32 -3.07 -15.55
N LYS A 6 59.03 -4.14 -16.29
CA LYS A 6 57.78 -4.33 -17.04
C LYS A 6 56.57 -4.19 -16.12
N SER A 7 55.51 -3.53 -16.59
CA SER A 7 54.15 -3.85 -16.17
C SER A 7 53.60 -4.97 -17.08
N THR A 8 52.82 -5.90 -16.52
CA THR A 8 52.26 -7.04 -17.27
C THR A 8 50.89 -7.47 -16.76
N SER A 9 49.90 -7.37 -17.64
CA SER A 9 49.07 -8.52 -18.05
C SER A 9 48.63 -9.49 -16.94
N SER A 10 47.84 -8.99 -15.99
CA SER A 10 47.07 -9.80 -15.02
C SER A 10 45.70 -10.20 -15.58
N ASP A 11 44.95 -9.22 -16.07
CA ASP A 11 43.48 -9.31 -16.11
C ASP A 11 42.94 -10.20 -17.25
N GLN A 12 43.71 -10.38 -18.33
CA GLN A 12 43.37 -11.25 -19.46
C GLN A 12 43.70 -12.74 -19.25
N ARG A 13 44.22 -13.14 -18.07
CA ARG A 13 44.51 -14.56 -17.78
C ARG A 13 43.37 -15.34 -17.12
N ILE A 14 42.36 -14.66 -16.56
CA ILE A 14 41.31 -15.31 -15.76
C ILE A 14 40.26 -16.03 -16.62
N SER A 15 40.06 -15.59 -17.88
CA SER A 15 39.00 -16.10 -18.76
C SER A 15 39.31 -17.41 -19.50
N ASN A 16 40.59 -17.82 -19.59
CA ASN A 16 41.03 -18.78 -20.61
C ASN A 16 41.36 -20.20 -20.09
N THR A 17 41.26 -20.46 -18.78
CA THR A 17 41.65 -21.74 -18.17
C THR A 17 40.52 -22.77 -18.01
N LEU A 18 39.25 -22.39 -18.19
CA LEU A 18 38.10 -23.27 -17.92
C LEU A 18 37.64 -24.13 -19.12
N SER A 19 38.49 -24.32 -20.14
CA SER A 19 38.17 -25.16 -21.30
C SER A 19 38.70 -26.59 -21.15
N SER A 20 37.77 -27.55 -21.15
CA SER A 20 37.99 -28.99 -21.39
C SER A 20 38.98 -29.72 -20.46
N GLY A 21 38.51 -30.18 -19.30
CA GLY A 21 39.21 -31.21 -18.50
C GLY A 21 38.50 -31.61 -17.19
N GLU A 22 38.20 -30.63 -16.34
CA GLU A 22 38.29 -30.81 -14.88
C GLU A 22 36.94 -30.84 -14.13
N ASN A 23 35.91 -31.49 -14.69
CA ASN A 23 34.60 -31.64 -14.01
C ASN A 23 34.67 -32.40 -12.66
N ALA A 24 35.77 -33.10 -12.36
CA ALA A 24 36.00 -33.67 -11.03
C ALA A 24 36.36 -32.60 -10.00
N ASP A 25 37.30 -31.72 -10.35
CA ASP A 25 38.04 -30.81 -9.46
C ASP A 25 37.13 -29.74 -8.80
N VAL A 26 36.09 -29.28 -9.50
CA VAL A 26 35.20 -28.19 -9.02
C VAL A 26 34.62 -28.44 -7.60
N LEU A 27 34.34 -29.69 -7.22
CA LEU A 27 33.87 -29.98 -5.86
C LEU A 27 35.01 -29.95 -4.82
N ASP A 28 36.21 -30.38 -5.19
CA ASP A 28 37.36 -30.39 -4.30
C ASP A 28 37.91 -28.96 -4.13
N GLU A 29 37.98 -28.17 -5.21
CA GLU A 29 38.26 -26.73 -5.14
C GLU A 29 37.23 -25.98 -4.29
N PHE A 30 35.93 -26.30 -4.43
CA PHE A 30 34.88 -25.73 -3.59
C PHE A 30 35.05 -26.11 -2.11
N ASN A 31 35.26 -27.39 -1.79
CA ASN A 31 35.50 -27.85 -0.42
C ASN A 31 36.76 -27.21 0.21
N ASN A 32 37.86 -27.12 -0.55
CA ASN A 32 39.07 -26.44 -0.14
C ASN A 32 38.82 -24.95 0.15
N SER A 33 38.01 -24.29 -0.70
CA SER A 33 37.63 -22.89 -0.52
C SER A 33 36.73 -22.65 0.71
N ILE A 34 35.81 -23.58 1.04
CA ILE A 34 35.05 -23.54 2.30
C ILE A 34 35.99 -23.53 3.51
N GLY A 35 37.06 -24.34 3.48
CA GLY A 35 38.07 -24.37 4.54
C GLY A 35 38.86 -23.06 4.67
N GLN A 36 39.09 -22.35 3.57
CA GLN A 36 39.91 -21.12 3.53
C GLN A 36 39.13 -19.84 3.82
N ILE A 37 37.79 -19.83 3.72
CA ILE A 37 36.98 -18.60 3.70
C ILE A 37 37.19 -17.64 4.88
N LYS A 38 37.51 -18.16 6.08
CA LYS A 38 37.80 -17.33 7.27
C LYS A 38 39.13 -16.57 7.21
N GLY A 39 40.08 -17.01 6.39
CA GLY A 39 41.31 -16.28 6.12
C GLY A 39 41.16 -15.22 5.01
N HIS A 40 40.07 -15.29 4.25
CA HIS A 40 39.83 -14.48 3.05
C HIS A 40 38.51 -13.67 3.15
N GLU A 41 38.05 -13.37 4.37
CA GLU A 41 36.78 -12.67 4.63
C GLU A 41 36.66 -11.27 4.01
N LYS A 42 37.80 -10.64 3.67
CA LYS A 42 37.91 -9.31 3.05
C LYS A 42 38.66 -9.35 1.71
N ASP A 43 38.90 -10.55 1.17
CA ASP A 43 39.57 -10.75 -0.13
C ASP A 43 38.51 -10.88 -1.22
N SER A 44 38.14 -9.75 -1.83
CA SER A 44 37.12 -9.77 -2.89
C SER A 44 37.53 -10.47 -4.18
N ALA A 45 38.81 -10.83 -4.37
CA ALA A 45 39.21 -11.70 -5.48
C ALA A 45 38.90 -13.17 -5.15
N PHE A 46 39.25 -13.63 -3.94
CA PHE A 46 38.85 -14.94 -3.42
C PHE A 46 37.32 -15.09 -3.39
N LEU A 47 36.59 -14.11 -2.83
CA LEU A 47 35.13 -14.18 -2.71
C LEU A 47 34.43 -14.23 -4.08
N LYS A 48 34.96 -13.53 -5.10
CA LYS A 48 34.46 -13.63 -6.49
C LYS A 48 34.71 -15.01 -7.10
N ARG A 49 35.91 -15.58 -6.92
CA ARG A 49 36.22 -16.96 -7.35
C ARG A 49 35.32 -17.98 -6.66
N PHE A 50 35.09 -17.82 -5.35
CA PHE A 50 34.23 -18.72 -4.57
C PHE A 50 32.76 -18.65 -5.02
N LEU A 51 32.24 -17.46 -5.33
CA LEU A 51 30.92 -17.30 -5.95
C LEU A 51 30.84 -17.98 -7.33
N GLN A 52 31.89 -17.86 -8.16
CA GLN A 52 31.96 -18.55 -9.45
C GLN A 52 31.95 -20.07 -9.29
N LEU A 53 32.72 -20.63 -8.34
CA LEU A 53 32.69 -22.07 -8.03
C LEU A 53 31.30 -22.54 -7.58
N ILE A 54 30.57 -21.74 -6.81
CA ILE A 54 29.19 -22.04 -6.41
C ILE A 54 28.25 -22.09 -7.62
N VAL A 55 28.36 -21.14 -8.55
CA VAL A 55 27.53 -21.11 -9.78
C VAL A 55 27.88 -22.28 -10.72
N ILE A 56 29.15 -22.59 -10.92
CA ILE A 56 29.60 -23.73 -11.75
C ILE A 56 29.19 -25.06 -11.09
N GLY A 57 29.36 -25.17 -9.77
CA GLY A 57 28.94 -26.32 -8.99
C GLY A 57 27.42 -26.55 -9.07
N PHE A 58 26.60 -25.52 -8.87
CA PHE A 58 25.14 -25.67 -8.93
C PHE A 58 24.57 -25.92 -10.34
N THR A 59 25.27 -25.48 -11.39
CA THR A 59 24.87 -25.76 -12.78
C THR A 59 25.32 -27.15 -13.26
N SER A 60 26.38 -27.73 -12.68
CA SER A 60 26.92 -29.05 -13.07
C SER A 60 26.58 -30.21 -12.12
N LYS A 61 26.54 -29.98 -10.81
CA LYS A 61 26.49 -30.99 -9.73
C LYS A 61 25.59 -30.53 -8.57
N LYS A 62 24.33 -30.21 -8.90
CA LYS A 62 23.36 -29.59 -7.98
C LYS A 62 23.09 -30.40 -6.71
N ALA A 63 23.07 -31.73 -6.78
CA ALA A 63 22.75 -32.58 -5.63
C ALA A 63 23.89 -32.58 -4.61
N GLU A 64 25.11 -32.81 -5.11
CA GLU A 64 26.35 -32.88 -4.34
C GLU A 64 26.67 -31.53 -3.69
N MET A 65 26.53 -30.42 -4.43
CA MET A 65 26.63 -29.07 -3.85
C MET A 65 25.61 -28.85 -2.73
N THR A 66 24.36 -29.28 -2.92
CA THR A 66 23.31 -29.17 -1.90
C THR A 66 23.65 -30.00 -0.65
N GLU A 67 24.29 -31.15 -0.80
CA GLU A 67 24.74 -32.00 0.30
C GLU A 67 25.93 -31.39 1.05
N ILE A 68 26.94 -30.89 0.35
CA ILE A 68 28.08 -30.16 0.94
C ILE A 68 27.59 -28.92 1.71
N ILE A 69 26.66 -28.14 1.14
CA ILE A 69 26.10 -26.94 1.76
C ILE A 69 25.25 -27.27 3.01
N LYS A 70 24.60 -28.44 3.05
CA LYS A 70 23.84 -28.91 4.23
C LYS A 70 24.72 -29.50 5.34
N THR A 71 25.83 -30.13 4.98
CA THR A 71 26.75 -30.79 5.93
C THR A 71 27.82 -29.83 6.48
N THR A 72 28.19 -28.79 5.75
CA THR A 72 29.13 -27.75 6.19
C THR A 72 28.46 -26.61 6.94
N SER A 73 29.20 -25.91 7.80
CA SER A 73 28.76 -24.69 8.49
C SER A 73 28.86 -23.43 7.62
N LEU A 74 28.93 -23.57 6.29
CA LEU A 74 29.24 -22.50 5.34
C LEU A 74 28.30 -21.29 5.48
N ALA A 75 26.99 -21.52 5.42
CA ALA A 75 25.99 -20.44 5.58
C ALA A 75 26.10 -19.74 6.93
N GLY A 76 26.42 -20.47 8.01
CA GLY A 76 26.63 -19.87 9.34
C GLY A 76 27.90 -19.01 9.40
N THR A 77 28.98 -19.46 8.75
CA THR A 77 30.26 -18.75 8.68
C THR A 77 30.15 -17.47 7.83
N LEU A 78 29.54 -17.56 6.65
CA LEU A 78 29.26 -16.41 5.78
C LEU A 78 28.38 -15.35 6.48
N LEU A 79 27.33 -15.76 7.18
CA LEU A 79 26.50 -14.86 7.98
C LEU A 79 27.31 -14.20 9.10
N GLN A 80 28.19 -14.93 9.79
CA GLN A 80 29.06 -14.35 10.81
C GLN A 80 30.03 -13.32 10.21
N ILE A 81 30.62 -13.59 9.04
CA ILE A 81 31.47 -12.63 8.32
C ILE A 81 30.65 -11.39 7.92
N LEU A 82 29.48 -11.57 7.30
CA LEU A 82 28.62 -10.47 6.85
C LEU A 82 28.26 -9.50 7.99
N LYS A 83 27.95 -10.04 9.18
CA LYS A 83 27.67 -9.25 10.38
C LYS A 83 28.89 -8.50 10.94
N ASN A 84 30.11 -8.94 10.62
CA ASN A 84 31.35 -8.33 11.07
C ASN A 84 31.93 -7.30 10.07
N LEU A 85 31.41 -7.22 8.85
CA LEU A 85 31.82 -6.22 7.86
C LEU A 85 31.29 -4.83 8.21
N SER A 86 32.10 -3.81 7.97
CA SER A 86 31.74 -2.41 8.16
C SER A 86 30.99 -1.85 6.95
N ALA A 87 30.31 -0.71 7.14
CA ALA A 87 29.60 0.00 6.07
C ALA A 87 30.50 0.55 4.93
N HIS A 88 31.83 0.43 5.05
CA HIS A 88 32.79 0.78 3.99
C HIS A 88 33.21 -0.43 3.13
N GLU A 89 32.83 -1.64 3.52
CA GLU A 89 33.21 -2.91 2.86
C GLU A 89 32.03 -3.42 2.00
N GLU A 90 31.42 -2.50 1.24
CA GLU A 90 30.19 -2.72 0.49
C GLU A 90 30.33 -3.82 -0.57
N ASN A 91 31.47 -3.86 -1.28
CA ASN A 91 31.74 -4.89 -2.28
C ASN A 91 31.72 -6.29 -1.64
N GLU A 92 32.41 -6.43 -0.52
CA GLU A 92 32.54 -7.66 0.25
C GLU A 92 31.17 -8.08 0.82
N GLN A 93 30.38 -7.13 1.33
CA GLN A 93 28.99 -7.37 1.76
C GLN A 93 28.13 -7.87 0.60
N VAL A 94 28.14 -7.21 -0.57
CA VAL A 94 27.34 -7.59 -1.74
C VAL A 94 27.74 -8.98 -2.26
N ILE A 95 29.04 -9.30 -2.33
CA ILE A 95 29.50 -10.63 -2.78
C ILE A 95 29.08 -11.72 -1.78
N ILE A 96 29.21 -11.48 -0.47
CA ILE A 96 28.81 -12.45 0.57
C ILE A 96 27.28 -12.62 0.62
N THR A 97 26.51 -11.54 0.45
CA THR A 97 25.06 -11.60 0.26
C THR A 97 24.69 -12.44 -0.97
N ALA A 98 25.36 -12.24 -2.11
CA ALA A 98 25.12 -13.01 -3.33
C ALA A 98 25.45 -14.50 -3.14
N ILE A 99 26.59 -14.82 -2.50
CA ILE A 99 26.95 -16.20 -2.11
C ILE A 99 25.86 -16.82 -1.23
N LEU A 100 25.42 -16.12 -0.19
CA LEU A 100 24.38 -16.59 0.73
C LEU A 100 23.05 -16.84 0.02
N CYS A 101 22.66 -15.98 -0.92
CA CYS A 101 21.48 -16.18 -1.75
C CYS A 101 21.64 -17.42 -2.66
N SER A 102 22.79 -17.58 -3.33
CA SER A 102 23.09 -18.72 -4.20
C SER A 102 23.06 -20.07 -3.48
N ILE A 103 23.46 -20.13 -2.20
CA ILE A 103 23.36 -21.34 -1.37
C ILE A 103 22.00 -21.53 -0.67
N GLY A 104 20.99 -20.72 -1.00
CA GLY A 104 19.63 -20.83 -0.48
C GLY A 104 19.41 -20.25 0.93
N ALA A 105 20.32 -19.42 1.43
CA ALA A 105 20.24 -18.82 2.78
C ALA A 105 19.51 -17.45 2.83
N LEU A 106 18.80 -17.07 1.76
CA LEU A 106 18.12 -15.77 1.61
C LEU A 106 17.30 -15.33 2.83
N GLU A 107 16.45 -16.21 3.39
CA GLU A 107 15.62 -15.85 4.56
C GLU A 107 16.44 -15.53 5.80
N ARG A 108 17.64 -16.13 5.95
CA ARG A 108 18.56 -15.82 7.05
C ARG A 108 19.28 -14.49 6.83
N VAL A 109 19.51 -14.11 5.59
CA VAL A 109 20.05 -12.80 5.19
C VAL A 109 19.02 -11.70 5.47
N LYS A 110 17.76 -11.88 5.05
CA LYS A 110 16.65 -10.96 5.40
C LYS A 110 16.55 -10.75 6.91
N GLN A 111 16.47 -11.83 7.69
CA GLN A 111 16.37 -11.78 9.15
C GLN A 111 17.55 -11.03 9.81
N MET A 112 18.77 -11.22 9.28
CA MET A 112 19.95 -10.50 9.77
C MET A 112 19.87 -9.00 9.49
N ALA A 113 19.54 -8.61 8.26
CA ALA A 113 19.50 -7.22 7.85
C ALA A 113 18.37 -6.45 8.54
N PHE A 114 17.19 -7.06 8.67
CA PHE A 114 16.08 -6.51 9.46
C PHE A 114 16.44 -6.28 10.93
N GLN A 115 17.22 -7.19 11.53
CA GLN A 115 17.73 -7.00 12.89
C GLN A 115 18.78 -5.89 12.94
N ALA A 116 19.73 -5.84 11.99
CA ALA A 116 20.72 -4.76 11.92
C ALA A 116 20.06 -3.38 11.75
N GLN A 117 19.04 -3.28 10.88
CA GLN A 117 18.24 -2.07 10.69
C GLN A 117 17.56 -1.62 11.99
N LYS A 118 16.95 -2.54 12.74
CA LYS A 118 16.39 -2.26 14.07
C LYS A 118 17.44 -1.82 15.10
N ASP A 119 18.64 -2.37 14.99
CA ASP A 119 19.79 -1.98 15.80
C ASP A 119 20.47 -0.68 15.29
N GLY A 120 19.95 -0.04 14.24
CA GLY A 120 20.46 1.23 13.69
C GLY A 120 21.66 1.12 12.74
N HIS A 121 21.94 -0.07 12.21
CA HIS A 121 23.13 -0.38 11.40
C HIS A 121 22.76 -0.90 10.00
N ALA A 122 23.46 -0.44 8.96
CA ALA A 122 23.34 -0.99 7.61
C ALA A 122 24.10 -2.33 7.49
N CYS A 123 23.50 -3.33 6.84
CA CYS A 123 24.09 -4.66 6.65
C CYS A 123 23.56 -5.33 5.38
N GLY A 124 24.47 -5.90 4.58
CA GLY A 124 24.19 -6.68 3.37
C GLY A 124 24.32 -5.94 2.02
N GLY A 125 24.60 -4.63 2.05
CA GLY A 125 24.65 -3.75 0.88
C GLY A 125 23.27 -3.46 0.24
N ASP A 126 23.27 -2.63 -0.81
CA ASP A 126 22.07 -2.17 -1.54
C ASP A 126 21.17 -3.31 -2.05
N PHE A 127 21.72 -4.53 -2.19
CA PHE A 127 21.00 -5.73 -2.60
C PHE A 127 19.78 -6.04 -1.71
N ILE A 128 19.80 -5.69 -0.43
CA ILE A 128 18.72 -6.04 0.51
C ILE A 128 17.55 -5.04 0.51
N ILE A 129 17.73 -3.82 0.00
CA ILE A 129 16.68 -2.78 -0.08
C ILE A 129 15.47 -3.25 -0.92
N TRP A 130 15.68 -4.21 -1.83
CA TRP A 130 14.63 -4.93 -2.56
C TRP A 130 13.74 -5.79 -1.66
N GLY A 131 14.31 -6.47 -0.65
CA GLY A 131 13.59 -7.31 0.29
C GLY A 131 12.61 -6.53 1.15
N GLU A 132 13.03 -5.38 1.70
CA GLU A 132 12.16 -4.50 2.49
C GLU A 132 10.97 -3.97 1.69
N SER A 133 11.18 -3.68 0.40
CA SER A 133 10.12 -3.23 -0.52
C SER A 133 9.08 -4.32 -0.76
N GLN A 134 9.50 -5.59 -0.77
CA GLN A 134 8.62 -6.75 -0.94
C GLN A 134 7.91 -7.13 0.36
N GLU A 135 8.61 -7.16 1.51
CA GLU A 135 8.00 -7.54 2.80
C GLU A 135 6.90 -6.54 3.21
N LYS A 136 7.12 -5.23 3.01
CA LYS A 136 6.09 -4.21 3.22
C LYS A 136 4.88 -4.41 2.30
N LEU A 137 5.08 -4.87 1.07
CA LEU A 137 3.99 -5.17 0.13
C LEU A 137 3.21 -6.43 0.55
N GLU A 138 3.90 -7.48 1.00
CA GLU A 138 3.30 -8.72 1.50
C GLU A 138 2.58 -8.54 2.85
N GLU A 139 3.04 -7.62 3.70
CA GLU A 139 2.30 -7.21 4.91
C GLU A 139 1.06 -6.39 4.54
N LEU A 140 1.18 -5.39 3.66
CA LEU A 140 0.05 -4.58 3.22
C LEU A 140 -1.04 -5.45 2.57
N GLN A 141 -0.66 -6.45 1.77
CA GLN A 141 -1.59 -7.43 1.21
C GLN A 141 -2.26 -8.27 2.31
N ARG A 142 -1.52 -8.78 3.30
CA ARG A 142 -2.08 -9.51 4.46
C ARG A 142 -2.97 -8.65 5.36
N VAL A 143 -2.84 -7.32 5.34
CA VAL A 143 -3.77 -6.38 6.00
C VAL A 143 -5.02 -6.18 5.13
N PHE A 144 -4.86 -6.00 3.82
CA PHE A 144 -5.98 -5.86 2.88
C PHE A 144 -6.87 -7.12 2.85
N GLU A 145 -6.29 -8.31 2.82
CA GLU A 145 -7.03 -9.59 2.84
C GLU A 145 -7.86 -9.75 4.12
N ARG A 146 -7.30 -9.40 5.29
CA ARG A 146 -8.04 -9.37 6.57
C ARG A 146 -9.17 -8.34 6.55
N SER A 147 -8.93 -7.15 6.00
CA SER A 147 -9.96 -6.12 5.83
C SER A 147 -11.12 -6.60 4.95
N GLN A 148 -10.84 -7.25 3.81
CA GLN A 148 -11.87 -7.82 2.94
C GLN A 148 -12.67 -8.97 3.61
N GLN A 149 -12.03 -9.79 4.45
CA GLN A 149 -12.72 -10.80 5.25
C GLN A 149 -13.66 -10.16 6.28
N GLU A 150 -13.22 -9.14 7.01
CA GLU A 150 -14.05 -8.43 7.99
C GLU A 150 -15.23 -7.70 7.32
N ILE A 151 -15.00 -7.04 6.18
CA ILE A 151 -16.05 -6.42 5.35
C ILE A 151 -17.07 -7.46 4.86
N SER A 152 -16.62 -8.64 4.44
CA SER A 152 -17.50 -9.72 3.96
C SER A 152 -18.37 -10.29 5.10
N LYS A 153 -17.77 -10.45 6.28
CA LYS A 153 -18.45 -10.87 7.52
C LYS A 153 -19.50 -9.85 7.98
N GLN A 154 -19.15 -8.56 8.00
CA GLN A 154 -20.11 -7.49 8.30
C GLN A 154 -21.25 -7.41 7.28
N LYS A 155 -20.98 -7.62 5.98
CA LYS A 155 -22.03 -7.71 4.95
C LYS A 155 -22.99 -8.88 5.20
N GLY A 156 -22.49 -10.04 5.62
CA GLY A 156 -23.32 -11.18 6.02
C GLY A 156 -24.23 -10.83 7.21
N GLN A 157 -23.64 -10.32 8.30
CA GLN A 157 -24.39 -9.90 9.49
C GLN A 157 -25.46 -8.86 9.17
N ASN A 158 -25.12 -7.83 8.38
CA ASN A 158 -26.08 -6.80 7.95
C ASN A 158 -27.22 -7.39 7.09
N GLN A 159 -26.97 -8.42 6.28
CA GLN A 159 -28.04 -9.10 5.53
C GLN A 159 -28.95 -9.94 6.42
N GLU A 160 -28.42 -10.54 7.49
CA GLU A 160 -29.24 -11.24 8.49
C GLU A 160 -30.09 -10.26 9.32
N ASP A 161 -29.56 -9.07 9.64
CA ASP A 161 -30.28 -7.99 10.33
C ASP A 161 -31.33 -7.24 9.49
N ILE A 162 -31.26 -7.35 8.15
CA ILE A 162 -32.21 -6.71 7.21
C ILE A 162 -33.45 -7.59 7.01
N LYS A 163 -33.28 -8.91 6.81
CA LYS A 163 -34.39 -9.87 6.57
C LYS A 163 -35.59 -9.74 7.54
N PRO A 164 -35.42 -9.72 8.88
CA PRO A 164 -36.56 -9.59 9.79
C PRO A 164 -37.23 -8.21 9.72
N LYS A 165 -36.49 -7.16 9.33
CA LYS A 165 -37.03 -5.81 9.14
C LYS A 165 -37.81 -5.68 7.82
N GLU A 166 -37.40 -6.40 6.78
CA GLU A 166 -38.17 -6.52 5.54
C GLU A 166 -39.47 -7.31 5.79
N GLN A 167 -39.41 -8.43 6.51
CA GLN A 167 -40.61 -9.19 6.89
C GLN A 167 -41.58 -8.37 7.77
N GLN A 168 -41.09 -7.61 8.75
CA GLN A 168 -41.92 -6.67 9.53
C GLN A 168 -42.54 -5.57 8.65
N ARG A 169 -41.84 -5.15 7.59
CA ARG A 169 -42.36 -4.14 6.66
C ARG A 169 -43.45 -4.70 5.75
N GLU A 170 -43.34 -5.96 5.33
CA GLU A 170 -44.38 -6.65 4.57
C GLU A 170 -45.66 -6.81 5.41
N THR A 171 -45.57 -7.29 6.66
CA THR A 171 -46.76 -7.42 7.53
C THR A 171 -47.41 -6.07 7.83
N LEU A 172 -46.64 -5.00 8.04
CA LEU A 172 -47.19 -3.64 8.24
C LEU A 172 -47.89 -3.09 6.98
N VAL A 173 -47.50 -3.53 5.78
CA VAL A 173 -48.21 -3.18 4.53
C VAL A 173 -49.54 -3.95 4.44
N GLU A 174 -49.55 -5.24 4.78
CA GLU A 174 -50.78 -6.05 4.79
C GLU A 174 -51.81 -5.56 5.83
N GLU A 175 -51.36 -5.16 7.03
CA GLU A 175 -52.23 -4.52 8.04
C GLU A 175 -52.79 -3.18 7.52
N SER A 176 -51.96 -2.35 6.89
CA SER A 176 -52.37 -1.05 6.34
C SER A 176 -53.42 -1.19 5.23
N ASP A 177 -53.22 -2.13 4.30
CA ASP A 177 -54.19 -2.43 3.24
C ASP A 177 -55.48 -3.09 3.77
N THR A 178 -55.43 -3.73 4.93
CA THR A 178 -56.61 -4.29 5.60
C THR A 178 -57.44 -3.18 6.26
N LEU A 179 -56.80 -2.35 7.09
CA LEU A 179 -57.43 -1.16 7.71
C LEU A 179 -58.03 -0.21 6.66
N ARG A 180 -57.37 -0.08 5.50
CA ARG A 180 -57.90 0.71 4.38
C ARG A 180 -59.22 0.15 3.83
N LYS A 181 -59.30 -1.18 3.62
CA LYS A 181 -60.54 -1.84 3.13
C LYS A 181 -61.68 -1.69 4.14
N GLU A 182 -61.38 -1.79 5.43
CA GLU A 182 -62.36 -1.54 6.49
C GLU A 182 -62.87 -0.09 6.47
N MET A 183 -61.98 0.91 6.37
CA MET A 183 -62.39 2.31 6.26
C MET A 183 -63.20 2.62 5.00
N GLU A 184 -62.85 2.04 3.85
CA GLU A 184 -63.64 2.15 2.62
C GLU A 184 -65.03 1.49 2.81
N GLY A 185 -65.11 0.36 3.52
CA GLY A 185 -66.37 -0.27 3.95
C GLY A 185 -67.23 0.63 4.85
N PHE A 186 -66.66 1.20 5.91
CA PHE A 186 -67.36 2.14 6.81
C PHE A 186 -67.86 3.39 6.06
N LYS A 187 -67.05 3.94 5.16
CA LYS A 187 -67.43 5.11 4.34
C LYS A 187 -68.60 4.81 3.41
N ASN A 188 -68.60 3.64 2.78
CA ASN A 188 -69.71 3.18 1.94
C ASN A 188 -70.98 2.92 2.76
N ALA A 189 -70.86 2.34 3.96
CA ALA A 189 -71.99 2.14 4.88
C ALA A 189 -72.59 3.47 5.38
N ALA A 190 -71.74 4.47 5.65
CA ALA A 190 -72.17 5.82 6.03
C ALA A 190 -72.96 6.51 4.90
N LEU A 191 -72.41 6.54 3.67
CA LEU A 191 -73.09 7.06 2.49
C LEU A 191 -74.44 6.36 2.24
N HIS A 192 -74.49 5.03 2.40
CA HIS A 192 -75.74 4.29 2.19
C HIS A 192 -76.79 4.58 3.27
N LYS A 193 -76.38 4.90 4.50
CA LYS A 193 -77.27 5.38 5.57
C LYS A 193 -77.76 6.81 5.31
N GLU A 194 -76.88 7.68 4.85
CA GLU A 194 -77.19 9.06 4.48
C GLU A 194 -78.20 9.13 3.32
N MET A 195 -78.01 8.34 2.25
CA MET A 195 -79.00 8.19 1.17
C MET A 195 -80.35 7.66 1.65
N LYS A 196 -80.39 6.77 2.64
CA LYS A 196 -81.66 6.30 3.24
C LYS A 196 -82.35 7.40 4.03
N ASN A 197 -81.61 8.20 4.81
CA ASN A 197 -82.17 9.35 5.53
C ASN A 197 -82.74 10.39 4.55
N ILE A 198 -82.03 10.72 3.47
CA ILE A 198 -82.48 11.66 2.44
C ILE A 198 -83.79 11.17 1.79
N ASN A 199 -83.89 9.89 1.43
CA ASN A 199 -85.13 9.32 0.89
C ASN A 199 -86.28 9.30 1.91
N GLN A 200 -86.01 9.23 3.22
CA GLN A 200 -87.06 9.35 4.25
C GLN A 200 -87.47 10.80 4.50
N GLN A 201 -86.55 11.76 4.40
CA GLN A 201 -86.89 13.19 4.46
C GLN A 201 -87.72 13.62 3.25
N GLN A 202 -87.35 13.20 2.03
CA GLN A 202 -88.15 13.45 0.82
C GLN A 202 -89.52 12.73 0.81
N SER A 203 -89.74 11.78 1.73
CA SER A 203 -91.07 11.19 1.97
C SER A 203 -91.95 12.00 2.93
N ASN A 204 -91.36 12.93 3.71
CA ASN A 204 -92.02 13.65 4.79
C ASN A 204 -92.09 15.17 4.54
N GLU A 205 -91.17 15.74 3.76
CA GLU A 205 -91.09 17.17 3.43
C GLU A 205 -92.09 17.61 2.32
N ASN A 206 -93.18 16.86 2.15
CA ASN A 206 -94.32 17.19 1.27
C ASN A 206 -95.55 17.71 2.05
N GLU A 207 -95.49 17.73 3.38
CA GLU A 207 -96.47 18.41 4.26
C GLU A 207 -95.73 19.40 5.19
N ASP A 208 -96.46 20.41 5.68
CA ASP A 208 -96.04 21.43 6.66
C ASP A 208 -94.85 22.35 6.32
N LEU A 209 -95.10 23.20 5.33
CA LEU A 209 -94.67 24.61 5.31
C LEU A 209 -95.13 25.34 6.61
N ILE A 210 -94.33 26.25 7.23
CA ILE A 210 -94.69 27.50 7.99
C ILE A 210 -93.77 27.89 9.21
N LEU A 211 -93.40 29.20 9.29
CA LEU A 211 -92.92 30.04 10.45
C LEU A 211 -91.57 29.82 11.22
N ALA A 212 -90.56 30.63 10.86
CA ALA A 212 -89.96 31.77 11.63
C ALA A 212 -89.14 31.69 12.97
N SER A 213 -88.15 32.61 13.05
CA SER A 213 -87.61 33.43 14.18
C SER A 213 -86.55 32.94 15.24
N SER A 214 -85.49 33.76 15.41
CA SER A 214 -84.70 34.14 16.63
C SER A 214 -83.74 33.17 17.37
N ASP A 215 -82.73 33.58 18.21
CA ASP A 215 -81.75 34.71 18.29
C ASP A 215 -80.79 34.52 19.54
N ILE A 216 -79.68 35.32 19.68
CA ILE A 216 -78.93 35.68 20.95
C ILE A 216 -78.09 34.54 21.65
N ASP A 217 -76.98 34.68 22.44
CA ASP A 217 -75.86 35.63 22.74
C ASP A 217 -74.83 34.92 23.71
N THR A 218 -73.75 35.46 24.33
CA THR A 218 -72.52 36.26 23.97
C THR A 218 -71.45 36.13 25.12
N THR A 219 -70.18 36.56 24.91
CA THR A 219 -69.13 36.95 25.93
C THR A 219 -68.49 35.90 26.91
N ASP A 220 -67.35 36.10 27.67
CA ASP A 220 -66.05 36.84 27.52
C ASP A 220 -65.05 36.65 28.75
N LYS A 221 -63.74 36.99 28.59
CA LYS A 221 -62.68 37.52 29.53
C LYS A 221 -61.97 36.82 30.77
N ASP A 222 -60.61 36.88 30.73
CA ASP A 222 -59.56 37.42 31.71
C ASP A 222 -59.13 36.75 33.08
N GLY A 223 -57.89 37.00 33.61
CA GLY A 223 -57.43 36.35 34.90
C GLY A 223 -56.22 36.74 35.86
N LYS A 224 -54.94 37.01 35.47
CA LYS A 224 -53.81 37.66 36.27
C LYS A 224 -53.22 37.18 37.69
N LYS A 225 -51.88 36.93 37.73
CA LYS A 225 -50.75 37.50 38.60
C LYS A 225 -50.35 37.16 40.10
N LYS A 226 -49.00 37.01 40.33
CA LYS A 226 -48.01 37.69 41.30
C LYS A 226 -47.49 37.13 42.69
N LYS A 227 -46.13 37.01 42.83
CA LYS A 227 -45.15 37.41 43.93
C LYS A 227 -45.35 36.94 45.44
N SER A 228 -44.51 37.14 46.51
CA SER A 228 -43.13 37.67 46.89
C SER A 228 -42.81 37.43 48.43
N THR A 229 -41.67 37.70 49.12
CA THR A 229 -40.17 37.75 48.93
C THR A 229 -39.38 38.22 50.22
N GLN A 230 -38.27 37.54 50.64
CA GLN A 230 -37.12 37.94 51.53
C GLN A 230 -37.17 38.17 53.10
N LYS A 231 -36.07 37.74 53.77
CA LYS A 231 -35.34 38.33 54.96
C LYS A 231 -36.04 38.38 56.37
N GLU A 232 -35.38 38.56 57.54
CA GLU A 232 -33.98 38.80 57.99
C GLU A 232 -33.74 38.40 59.48
N ASN A 233 -32.49 38.10 59.92
CA ASN A 233 -31.78 38.75 61.06
C ASN A 233 -30.56 37.97 61.63
N GLU A 234 -29.57 38.73 62.15
CA GLU A 234 -28.41 38.24 62.91
C GLU A 234 -28.32 38.94 64.28
N LYS A 235 -28.00 38.23 65.38
CA LYS A 235 -27.34 38.79 66.60
C LYS A 235 -26.98 37.71 67.64
N GLN A 236 -25.88 37.00 67.44
CA GLN A 236 -25.26 36.16 68.49
C GLN A 236 -23.74 36.02 68.31
N GLN A 237 -23.02 37.13 68.14
CA GLN A 237 -21.55 37.15 67.97
C GLN A 237 -20.88 38.15 68.93
N LYS A 238 -20.61 37.77 70.19
CA LYS A 238 -19.68 38.54 71.05
C LYS A 238 -19.07 37.84 72.28
N LYS A 239 -19.13 36.51 72.43
CA LYS A 239 -18.51 35.81 73.59
C LYS A 239 -17.33 34.90 73.27
N ASP A 240 -17.12 34.54 72.01
CA ASP A 240 -16.22 33.42 71.64
C ASP A 240 -14.78 33.86 71.27
N LYS A 241 -14.49 35.17 71.35
CA LYS A 241 -13.27 35.77 70.74
C LYS A 241 -11.96 35.61 71.51
N ASP A 242 -11.99 35.21 72.78
CA ASP A 242 -10.76 35.16 73.60
C ASP A 242 -10.25 33.74 73.84
N ASN A 243 -11.11 32.72 73.93
CA ASN A 243 -10.69 31.31 73.88
C ASN A 243 -10.04 30.93 72.52
N GLU A 244 -10.37 31.68 71.45
CA GLU A 244 -9.86 31.40 70.09
C GLU A 244 -8.36 31.70 69.93
N LYS A 245 -7.76 32.54 70.79
CA LYS A 245 -6.36 32.98 70.65
C LYS A 245 -5.35 31.97 71.19
N GLU A 246 -5.62 31.36 72.34
CA GLU A 246 -4.67 30.42 72.96
C GLU A 246 -4.55 29.12 72.15
N LEU A 247 -5.67 28.65 71.57
CA LEU A 247 -5.69 27.45 70.72
C LEU A 247 -4.91 27.63 69.40
N LYS A 248 -4.83 28.87 68.86
CA LYS A 248 -4.07 29.20 67.65
C LYS A 248 -2.55 29.14 67.89
N GLY A 249 -2.08 29.50 69.08
CA GLY A 249 -0.65 29.53 69.42
C GLY A 249 0.03 28.15 69.40
N LYS A 250 -0.68 27.08 69.74
CA LYS A 250 -0.13 25.71 69.71
C LYS A 250 -0.14 25.11 68.29
N LYS A 251 -1.23 25.25 67.54
CA LYS A 251 -1.35 24.70 66.17
C LYS A 251 -0.28 25.21 65.20
N LEU A 252 0.11 26.49 65.31
CA LEU A 252 1.12 27.09 64.42
C LEU A 252 2.46 26.32 64.43
N LYS A 253 2.94 25.91 65.60
CA LYS A 253 4.27 25.27 65.77
C LYS A 253 4.33 23.81 65.31
N GLU A 254 3.19 23.15 65.13
CA GLU A 254 3.13 21.84 64.48
C GLU A 254 3.12 22.02 62.95
N THR A 255 2.33 22.96 62.42
CA THR A 255 2.22 23.20 60.98
C THR A 255 3.52 23.67 60.30
N GLU A 256 4.45 24.32 61.02
CA GLU A 256 5.76 24.69 60.45
C GLU A 256 6.66 23.47 60.25
N LYS A 257 6.72 22.55 61.21
CA LYS A 257 7.54 21.33 61.10
C LYS A 257 7.02 20.35 60.05
N GLU A 258 5.72 20.39 59.75
CA GLU A 258 5.12 19.59 58.70
C GLU A 258 5.41 20.17 57.30
N LYS A 259 5.36 21.49 57.14
CA LYS A 259 5.69 22.20 55.88
C LYS A 259 7.13 21.96 55.42
N ASP A 260 8.11 22.11 56.30
CA ASP A 260 9.53 21.90 55.99
C ASP A 260 9.87 20.49 55.49
N LYS A 261 9.02 19.52 55.83
CA LYS A 261 9.11 18.14 55.35
C LYS A 261 8.40 18.01 53.99
N LEU A 262 7.16 18.50 53.91
CA LEU A 262 6.32 18.44 52.72
C LEU A 262 6.96 19.13 51.49
N ASP A 263 7.60 20.29 51.69
CA ASP A 263 8.16 21.07 50.58
C ASP A 263 9.47 20.48 50.04
N LYS A 264 10.23 19.73 50.85
CA LYS A 264 11.41 18.97 50.37
C LYS A 264 11.00 17.81 49.46
N ASP A 265 9.89 17.14 49.75
CA ASP A 265 9.39 16.05 48.90
C ASP A 265 8.71 16.57 47.62
N LYS A 266 8.00 17.72 47.68
CA LYS A 266 7.50 18.42 46.48
C LYS A 266 8.62 18.82 45.51
N ILE A 267 9.75 19.34 46.00
CA ILE A 267 10.89 19.74 45.16
C ILE A 267 11.52 18.54 44.44
N LYS A 268 11.49 17.34 45.05
CA LYS A 268 11.89 16.10 44.37
C LYS A 268 10.86 15.67 43.31
N ALA A 269 9.57 15.72 43.63
CA ALA A 269 8.50 15.37 42.69
C ALA A 269 8.51 16.25 41.43
N GLN A 270 8.57 17.59 41.60
CA GLN A 270 8.54 18.54 40.48
C GLN A 270 9.69 18.33 39.48
N LYS A 271 10.89 17.97 39.94
CA LYS A 271 12.03 17.69 39.03
C LYS A 271 11.87 16.37 38.27
N GLY A 272 11.19 15.38 38.83
CA GLY A 272 10.82 14.15 38.13
C GLY A 272 9.77 14.41 37.05
N ASP A 273 8.72 15.15 37.40
CA ASP A 273 7.62 15.43 36.48
C ASP A 273 8.01 16.41 35.37
N GLN A 274 8.79 17.46 35.62
CA GLN A 274 9.25 18.37 34.54
C GLN A 274 10.05 17.63 33.46
N SER A 275 10.92 16.69 33.85
CA SER A 275 11.66 15.85 32.91
C SER A 275 10.73 14.93 32.11
N LYS A 276 9.78 14.25 32.78
CA LYS A 276 8.73 13.48 32.10
C LYS A 276 7.86 14.33 31.16
N THR A 277 7.53 15.56 31.54
CA THR A 277 6.66 16.44 30.72
C THR A 277 7.40 16.93 29.48
N MET A 278 8.72 17.16 29.55
CA MET A 278 9.54 17.41 28.36
C MET A 278 9.55 16.19 27.44
N ILE A 279 9.88 15.00 27.95
CA ILE A 279 9.92 13.76 27.17
C ILE A 279 8.54 13.43 26.55
N LEU A 280 7.44 13.67 27.27
CA LEU A 280 6.08 13.49 26.74
C LEU A 280 5.72 14.53 25.67
N ASN A 281 6.11 15.79 25.81
CA ASN A 281 5.86 16.80 24.77
C ASN A 281 6.77 16.61 23.54
N GLU A 282 7.98 16.09 23.73
CA GLU A 282 8.92 15.80 22.64
C GLU A 282 8.51 14.54 21.88
N SER A 283 8.10 13.47 22.58
CA SER A 283 7.49 12.30 21.94
C SER A 283 6.10 12.57 21.36
N ALA A 284 5.31 13.52 21.89
CA ALA A 284 4.06 13.97 21.26
C ALA A 284 4.31 14.88 20.04
N LYS A 285 5.44 15.59 19.97
CA LYS A 285 5.87 16.28 18.73
C LYS A 285 6.39 15.30 17.69
N LEU A 286 7.22 14.33 18.09
CA LEU A 286 7.68 13.27 17.21
C LEU A 286 6.49 12.49 16.65
N ARG A 287 5.53 12.09 17.49
CA ARG A 287 4.28 11.47 17.01
C ARG A 287 3.47 12.34 16.08
N LYS A 288 3.47 13.67 16.23
CA LYS A 288 2.80 14.54 15.25
C LYS A 288 3.55 14.67 13.94
N ILE A 289 4.87 14.54 13.95
CA ILE A 289 5.69 14.48 12.73
C ILE A 289 5.51 13.11 12.08
N GLU A 290 5.49 12.02 12.86
CA GLU A 290 5.17 10.66 12.41
C GLU A 290 3.73 10.59 11.88
N GLU A 291 2.73 11.20 12.53
CA GLU A 291 1.34 11.31 12.05
C GLU A 291 1.25 12.18 10.77
N GLU A 292 2.00 13.29 10.68
CA GLU A 292 2.09 14.10 9.45
C GLU A 292 2.95 13.45 8.35
N GLU A 293 3.68 12.37 8.62
CA GLU A 293 4.41 11.55 7.63
C GLU A 293 3.68 10.22 7.33
N GLU A 294 2.83 9.71 8.23
CA GLU A 294 1.88 8.62 7.99
C GLU A 294 0.63 9.12 7.24
N GLU A 295 0.18 10.37 7.42
CA GLU A 295 -0.73 11.03 6.46
C GLU A 295 -0.06 11.29 5.09
N LYS A 296 1.27 11.11 4.99
CA LYS A 296 2.01 11.01 3.71
C LYS A 296 2.42 9.57 3.35
N ALA A 297 1.90 8.55 4.04
CA ALA A 297 1.82 7.22 3.45
C ALA A 297 0.84 7.34 2.28
N GLU A 298 1.38 7.49 1.06
CA GLU A 298 0.62 7.79 -0.16
C GLU A 298 -0.64 6.92 -0.21
N GLU A 299 -1.82 7.52 -0.01
CA GLU A 299 -3.09 6.79 -0.05
C GLU A 299 -3.13 6.05 -1.38
N ILE A 300 -3.06 4.71 -1.35
CA ILE A 300 -2.78 3.92 -2.56
C ILE A 300 -4.05 3.82 -3.39
N ILE A 301 -4.38 4.95 -4.04
CA ILE A 301 -5.53 5.16 -4.91
C ILE A 301 -5.46 4.09 -6.00
N PRO A 302 -6.39 3.11 -6.02
CA PRO A 302 -6.27 1.95 -6.90
C PRO A 302 -6.25 2.39 -8.36
N LEU A 303 -5.12 2.18 -9.03
CA LEU A 303 -4.94 2.61 -10.41
C LEU A 303 -5.96 1.91 -11.29
N LYS A 304 -6.81 2.67 -11.97
CA LYS A 304 -7.91 2.13 -12.77
C LYS A 304 -7.39 1.76 -14.16
N PRO A 305 -7.37 0.48 -14.54
CA PRO A 305 -6.82 0.09 -15.82
C PRO A 305 -7.81 0.35 -16.95
N ARG A 306 -7.29 0.66 -18.14
CA ARG A 306 -8.06 1.05 -19.33
C ARG A 306 -7.30 0.65 -20.59
N LEU A 307 -8.00 -0.01 -21.51
CA LEU A 307 -7.49 -0.25 -22.87
C LEU A 307 -7.98 0.83 -23.84
N ILE A 308 -7.13 1.18 -24.80
CA ILE A 308 -7.56 1.92 -25.99
C ILE A 308 -8.04 0.92 -27.04
N LYS A 309 -9.15 1.22 -27.73
CA LYS A 309 -9.77 0.30 -28.71
C LYS A 309 -8.94 0.07 -29.98
N HIS A 310 -7.92 0.86 -30.23
CA HIS A 310 -7.07 0.76 -31.42
C HIS A 310 -6.10 -0.42 -31.28
N VAL A 311 -6.05 -1.26 -32.32
CA VAL A 311 -5.17 -2.42 -32.42
C VAL A 311 -3.98 -2.07 -33.29
N PHE A 312 -2.80 -2.42 -32.82
CA PHE A 312 -1.54 -2.30 -33.54
C PHE A 312 -1.18 -3.64 -34.15
N GLU A 313 -0.91 -3.67 -35.47
CA GLU A 313 -0.50 -4.87 -36.19
C GLU A 313 0.25 -4.50 -37.50
N LYS A 314 0.99 -5.46 -38.07
CA LYS A 314 1.51 -5.42 -39.46
C LYS A 314 2.36 -4.19 -39.82
N GLY A 315 3.09 -3.59 -38.87
CA GLY A 315 3.88 -2.38 -39.12
C GLY A 315 4.72 -1.93 -37.94
N VAL A 316 5.45 -0.82 -38.14
CA VAL A 316 6.25 -0.18 -37.07
C VAL A 316 5.56 1.08 -36.58
N PHE A 317 5.36 1.16 -35.27
CA PHE A 317 4.61 2.24 -34.62
C PHE A 317 5.44 2.88 -33.52
N ARG A 318 5.38 4.21 -33.42
CA ARG A 318 5.84 4.97 -32.26
C ARG A 318 4.63 5.49 -31.49
N VAL A 319 4.55 5.17 -30.20
CA VAL A 319 3.46 5.59 -29.32
C VAL A 319 4.06 6.24 -28.08
N SER A 320 3.75 7.52 -27.88
CA SER A 320 4.13 8.24 -26.66
C SER A 320 2.90 8.61 -25.84
N ASN A 321 2.99 8.44 -24.53
CA ASN A 321 2.02 9.02 -23.60
C ASN A 321 2.66 10.19 -22.82
N LYS A 322 1.85 11.18 -22.43
CA LYS A 322 2.18 12.12 -21.35
C LYS A 322 0.98 12.23 -20.41
N PHE A 323 1.17 11.90 -19.14
CA PHE A 323 0.19 12.18 -18.09
C PHE A 323 0.31 13.65 -17.62
N LYS A 324 -0.78 14.20 -17.08
CA LYS A 324 -0.89 15.60 -16.62
C LYS A 324 -1.86 15.64 -15.43
N GLY A 325 -1.50 16.38 -14.37
CA GLY A 325 -2.39 16.61 -13.21
C GLY A 325 -2.72 15.34 -12.42
N SER A 326 -1.70 14.53 -12.12
CA SER A 326 -1.78 13.28 -11.37
C SER A 326 -0.68 13.26 -10.31
N ASP A 327 -0.96 12.66 -9.16
CA ASP A 327 -0.09 12.68 -7.97
C ASP A 327 0.41 11.27 -7.61
N ASN A 328 -0.31 10.22 -8.03
CA ASN A 328 0.01 8.81 -7.81
C ASN A 328 0.83 8.22 -8.95
N SER A 329 1.31 6.98 -8.86
CA SER A 329 1.96 6.29 -10.00
C SER A 329 0.99 6.16 -11.20
N ARG A 330 1.50 6.26 -12.43
CA ARG A 330 0.77 5.90 -13.66
C ARG A 330 1.55 4.87 -14.45
N ARG A 331 0.84 3.93 -15.08
CA ARG A 331 1.39 2.90 -15.95
C ARG A 331 0.92 3.10 -17.38
N PHE A 332 1.83 2.99 -18.34
CA PHE A 332 1.54 3.03 -19.78
C PHE A 332 2.33 1.95 -20.52
N GLY A 333 1.71 1.31 -21.51
CA GLY A 333 2.36 0.34 -22.37
C GLY A 333 1.36 -0.45 -23.21
N PHE A 334 1.57 -1.76 -23.35
CA PHE A 334 0.82 -2.62 -24.28
C PHE A 334 0.43 -3.96 -23.66
N ILE A 335 -0.66 -4.52 -24.15
CA ILE A 335 -1.13 -5.88 -23.85
C ILE A 335 -1.50 -6.59 -25.18
N ALA A 336 -1.47 -7.92 -25.20
CA ALA A 336 -1.98 -8.71 -26.32
C ALA A 336 -3.44 -8.35 -26.64
N ASP A 337 -3.83 -8.39 -27.91
CA ASP A 337 -5.27 -8.48 -28.20
C ASP A 337 -5.81 -9.86 -27.76
N GLY A 338 -7.03 -9.89 -27.25
CA GLY A 338 -7.67 -11.04 -26.61
C GLY A 338 -7.37 -11.21 -25.12
N GLU A 339 -6.32 -10.57 -24.56
CA GLU A 339 -6.07 -10.60 -23.11
C GLU A 339 -7.07 -9.71 -22.34
N GLU A 340 -7.62 -10.25 -21.25
CA GLU A 340 -8.61 -9.58 -20.41
C GLU A 340 -7.98 -8.90 -19.18
N LEU A 341 -8.52 -7.73 -18.81
CA LEU A 341 -8.13 -7.01 -17.60
C LEU A 341 -9.01 -7.35 -16.40
N PHE A 342 -8.39 -7.84 -15.32
CA PHE A 342 -9.07 -8.08 -14.05
C PHE A 342 -8.57 -7.12 -12.96
N ASN A 343 -9.05 -5.87 -12.99
CA ASN A 343 -8.91 -4.88 -11.90
C ASN A 343 -7.51 -4.67 -11.30
N ASN A 344 -6.45 -4.93 -12.08
CA ASN A 344 -5.06 -4.95 -11.62
C ASN A 344 -4.76 -5.96 -10.48
N ILE A 345 -5.44 -7.11 -10.49
CA ILE A 345 -5.26 -8.25 -9.59
C ILE A 345 -4.92 -9.49 -10.43
N PRO A 346 -3.93 -10.34 -10.05
CA PRO A 346 -3.67 -11.60 -10.74
C PRO A 346 -4.86 -12.57 -10.58
N VAL A 347 -5.35 -13.12 -11.70
CA VAL A 347 -6.43 -14.12 -11.70
C VAL A 347 -5.85 -15.51 -11.95
N GLN A 348 -6.22 -16.46 -11.09
CA GLN A 348 -5.76 -17.84 -11.18
C GLN A 348 -6.10 -18.45 -12.56
N GLY A 349 -5.08 -18.97 -13.25
CA GLY A 349 -5.22 -19.52 -14.61
C GLY A 349 -5.23 -18.49 -15.74
N LYS A 350 -5.11 -17.18 -15.47
CA LYS A 350 -4.98 -16.13 -16.50
C LYS A 350 -3.65 -15.37 -16.35
N ASN A 351 -2.74 -15.61 -17.29
CA ASN A 351 -1.46 -14.92 -17.38
C ASN A 351 -1.67 -13.51 -17.96
N PHE A 352 -1.88 -12.51 -17.12
CA PHE A 352 -1.80 -11.09 -17.50
C PHE A 352 -0.36 -10.74 -17.86
N ARG A 353 -0.07 -10.42 -19.12
CA ARG A 353 1.29 -10.13 -19.62
C ARG A 353 1.37 -8.79 -20.34
N ALA A 354 0.85 -7.72 -19.73
CA ALA A 354 1.08 -6.36 -20.24
C ALA A 354 2.54 -5.92 -20.06
N ILE A 355 3.20 -5.47 -21.13
CA ILE A 355 4.46 -4.71 -21.03
C ILE A 355 4.09 -3.29 -20.59
N THR A 356 4.62 -2.81 -19.47
CA THR A 356 4.28 -1.45 -18.96
C THR A 356 5.49 -0.71 -18.39
N TYR A 357 5.46 0.61 -18.49
CA TYR A 357 6.38 1.54 -17.83
C TYR A 357 5.62 2.37 -16.77
N ASP A 358 6.25 2.58 -15.61
CA ASP A 358 5.76 3.31 -14.44
C ASP A 358 6.35 4.73 -14.38
N GLU A 359 5.54 5.76 -14.65
CA GLU A 359 6.03 7.14 -14.78
C GLU A 359 6.65 7.70 -13.50
N LYS A 360 6.10 7.34 -12.32
CA LYS A 360 6.55 7.88 -11.03
C LYS A 360 7.79 7.15 -10.48
N LYS A 361 8.00 5.88 -10.85
CA LYS A 361 9.09 5.05 -10.31
C LYS A 361 10.18 4.65 -11.31
N GLY A 362 10.00 4.90 -12.61
CA GLY A 362 10.94 4.51 -13.66
C GLY A 362 10.93 3.01 -13.99
N ILE A 363 9.91 2.26 -13.55
CA ILE A 363 9.93 0.80 -13.54
C ILE A 363 9.30 0.22 -14.81
N ILE A 364 10.01 -0.70 -15.46
CA ILE A 364 9.54 -1.48 -16.61
C ILE A 364 9.11 -2.86 -16.11
N ARG A 365 7.87 -3.26 -16.42
CA ARG A 365 7.25 -4.52 -15.97
C ARG A 365 6.74 -5.36 -17.14
N LEU A 366 6.70 -6.67 -16.94
CA LEU A 366 6.00 -7.63 -17.80
C LEU A 366 4.97 -8.37 -16.94
N GLY A 367 3.68 -8.07 -17.14
CA GLY A 367 2.63 -8.48 -16.23
C GLY A 367 2.79 -7.81 -14.86
N TRP A 368 3.14 -8.61 -13.85
CA TRP A 368 3.36 -8.15 -12.48
C TRP A 368 4.84 -7.97 -12.12
N GLN A 369 5.73 -8.75 -12.74
CA GLN A 369 7.16 -8.75 -12.46
C GLN A 369 7.83 -7.45 -12.89
N GLU A 370 8.63 -6.87 -12.00
CA GLU A 370 9.54 -5.76 -12.33
C GLU A 370 10.78 -6.34 -13.01
N ILE A 371 11.00 -5.99 -14.28
CA ILE A 371 12.09 -6.57 -15.10
C ILE A 371 13.33 -5.65 -15.10
N PHE A 372 13.11 -4.34 -15.04
CA PHE A 372 14.18 -3.35 -14.92
C PHE A 372 13.65 -2.04 -14.32
N ARG A 373 14.52 -1.25 -13.67
CA ARG A 373 14.23 0.12 -13.23
C ARG A 373 15.17 1.10 -13.93
N TRP A 374 14.59 1.93 -14.79
CA TRP A 374 15.26 3.04 -15.46
C TRP A 374 14.92 4.33 -14.72
N ILE A 375 15.79 4.79 -13.82
CA ILE A 375 15.60 6.05 -13.09
C ILE A 375 16.02 7.21 -14.04
N PRO A 376 15.11 8.08 -14.50
CA PRO A 376 15.46 9.14 -15.46
C PRO A 376 16.02 10.38 -14.74
N THR A 377 16.96 11.07 -15.39
CA THR A 377 17.78 12.14 -14.79
C THR A 377 17.18 13.56 -14.90
N LYS A 378 16.02 13.71 -15.55
CA LYS A 378 15.33 15.00 -15.78
C LYS A 378 13.88 14.92 -15.29
N ALA A 379 13.29 16.07 -14.98
CA ALA A 379 11.90 16.17 -14.48
C ALA A 379 10.82 16.24 -15.59
N GLU A 380 11.19 16.40 -16.86
CA GLU A 380 10.26 16.36 -18.00
C GLU A 380 10.28 14.99 -18.66
N TYR A 381 9.26 14.18 -18.35
CA TYR A 381 9.12 12.82 -18.88
C TYR A 381 8.27 12.83 -20.16
N ARG A 382 8.85 12.40 -21.29
CA ARG A 382 8.10 11.88 -22.43
C ARG A 382 8.74 10.57 -22.89
N ILE A 383 8.05 9.47 -22.59
CA ILE A 383 8.46 8.15 -23.03
C ILE A 383 7.65 7.73 -24.25
N THR A 384 8.38 7.23 -25.24
CA THR A 384 7.84 6.75 -26.51
C THR A 384 8.24 5.29 -26.68
N PHE A 385 7.26 4.39 -26.77
CA PHE A 385 7.55 3.03 -27.22
C PHE A 385 7.67 3.03 -28.75
N GLU A 386 8.67 2.33 -29.27
CA GLU A 386 8.70 1.88 -30.67
C GLU A 386 8.38 0.38 -30.67
N VAL A 387 7.43 -0.01 -31.50
CA VAL A 387 6.92 -1.38 -31.59
C VAL A 387 6.99 -1.82 -33.05
N ASP A 388 7.68 -2.92 -33.32
CA ASP A 388 7.82 -3.52 -34.65
C ASP A 388 7.00 -4.80 -34.72
N LEU A 389 5.86 -4.72 -35.41
CA LEU A 389 4.88 -5.80 -35.59
C LEU A 389 4.79 -6.25 -37.06
N ARG A 390 5.88 -6.07 -37.83
CA ARG A 390 5.96 -6.49 -39.24
C ARG A 390 5.84 -8.00 -39.40
N GLU A 391 5.22 -8.44 -40.50
CA GLU A 391 5.07 -9.86 -40.83
C GLU A 391 6.34 -10.47 -41.44
N ASP A 392 7.24 -9.64 -41.97
CA ASP A 392 8.55 -10.01 -42.53
C ASP A 392 9.73 -9.89 -41.53
N ALA A 393 9.48 -9.44 -40.30
CA ALA A 393 10.49 -9.39 -39.24
C ALA A 393 10.68 -10.78 -38.58
N PRO A 394 11.92 -11.20 -38.24
CA PRO A 394 12.17 -12.51 -37.64
C PRO A 394 11.60 -12.63 -36.21
N ASN A 395 11.56 -11.53 -35.47
CA ASN A 395 10.90 -11.40 -34.18
C ASN A 395 10.12 -10.08 -34.18
N HIS A 396 8.90 -10.05 -33.64
CA HIS A 396 8.26 -8.78 -33.30
C HIS A 396 8.95 -8.20 -32.05
N THR A 397 9.14 -6.89 -31.99
CA THR A 397 9.94 -6.26 -30.92
C THR A 397 9.28 -5.02 -30.32
N LEU A 398 9.66 -4.70 -29.08
CA LEU A 398 9.28 -3.47 -28.41
C LEU A 398 10.49 -2.85 -27.68
N ARG A 399 10.64 -1.54 -27.87
CA ARG A 399 11.77 -0.70 -27.43
C ARG A 399 11.23 0.59 -26.80
N ILE A 400 11.99 1.20 -25.90
CA ILE A 400 11.66 2.50 -25.29
C ILE A 400 12.60 3.59 -25.82
N PHE A 401 12.07 4.80 -25.96
CA PHE A 401 12.84 6.03 -26.13
C PHE A 401 12.53 6.99 -24.98
N TYR A 402 13.59 7.57 -24.42
CA TYR A 402 13.50 8.62 -23.41
C TYR A 402 13.88 9.97 -24.04
N GLU A 403 12.91 10.87 -24.25
CA GLU A 403 13.07 12.05 -25.13
C GLU A 403 13.57 11.68 -26.54
N TYR A 404 14.90 11.66 -26.73
CA TYR A 404 15.63 11.32 -27.96
C TYR A 404 16.61 10.15 -27.78
N GLU A 405 16.84 9.69 -26.55
CA GLU A 405 17.73 8.57 -26.23
C GLU A 405 17.03 7.24 -26.58
N GLU A 406 17.69 6.40 -27.38
CA GLU A 406 17.18 5.11 -27.86
C GLU A 406 17.63 3.98 -26.91
N SER A 407 16.70 3.21 -26.34
CA SER A 407 17.07 2.01 -25.57
C SER A 407 17.51 0.87 -26.51
N PRO A 408 18.28 -0.11 -26.01
CA PRO A 408 18.35 -1.44 -26.63
C PRO A 408 16.94 -2.03 -26.85
N ILE A 409 16.81 -3.03 -27.72
CA ILE A 409 15.55 -3.77 -27.84
C ILE A 409 15.30 -4.50 -26.52
N LEU A 410 14.29 -4.05 -25.78
CA LEU A 410 13.98 -4.59 -24.47
C LEU A 410 13.22 -5.90 -24.59
N PHE A 411 12.18 -5.94 -25.43
CA PHE A 411 11.28 -7.08 -25.57
C PHE A 411 11.31 -7.65 -26.99
N VAL A 412 11.33 -8.98 -27.07
CA VAL A 412 11.19 -9.76 -28.32
C VAL A 412 10.05 -10.77 -28.19
N ASN A 413 9.63 -11.34 -29.32
CA ASN A 413 8.52 -12.30 -29.42
C ASN A 413 7.20 -11.76 -28.87
N VAL A 414 7.00 -10.44 -28.96
CA VAL A 414 5.74 -9.79 -28.55
C VAL A 414 4.57 -10.21 -29.46
N PRO A 415 3.32 -10.18 -28.97
CA PRO A 415 2.13 -10.51 -29.75
C PRO A 415 2.02 -9.72 -31.06
N LYS A 416 1.55 -10.38 -32.13
CA LYS A 416 1.31 -9.76 -33.46
C LYS A 416 0.27 -8.64 -33.45
N GLN A 417 -0.66 -8.70 -32.49
CA GLN A 417 -1.73 -7.74 -32.29
C GLN A 417 -1.65 -7.24 -30.85
N LEU A 418 -1.52 -5.92 -30.69
CA LEU A 418 -1.41 -5.26 -29.38
C LEU A 418 -2.45 -4.15 -29.21
N LYS A 419 -2.83 -3.88 -27.97
CA LYS A 419 -3.64 -2.71 -27.56
C LYS A 419 -2.85 -1.88 -26.54
N ILE A 420 -3.01 -0.56 -26.57
CA ILE A 420 -2.45 0.31 -25.52
C ILE A 420 -3.16 0.02 -24.20
N TYR A 421 -2.35 -0.28 -23.18
CA TYR A 421 -2.73 -0.34 -21.78
C TYR A 421 -2.37 0.98 -21.08
N LEU A 422 -3.29 1.48 -20.28
CA LEU A 422 -3.10 2.58 -19.34
C LEU A 422 -3.62 2.16 -17.96
N ALA A 423 -2.97 2.57 -16.89
CA ALA A 423 -3.58 2.62 -15.56
C ALA A 423 -3.11 3.87 -14.82
N HIS A 424 -4.05 4.63 -14.28
CA HIS A 424 -3.79 5.90 -13.59
C HIS A 424 -4.77 6.10 -12.45
N ASP A 425 -4.50 7.08 -11.58
CA ASP A 425 -5.44 7.54 -10.58
C ASP A 425 -6.68 8.17 -11.24
N ASN A 426 -7.88 7.85 -10.73
CA ASN A 426 -9.15 8.35 -11.27
C ASN A 426 -9.48 9.75 -10.69
N LEU A 427 -8.46 10.59 -10.48
CA LEU A 427 -8.64 11.95 -9.95
C LEU A 427 -9.21 12.89 -11.03
N PRO A 428 -10.06 13.89 -10.70
CA PRO A 428 -10.65 14.80 -11.69
C PRO A 428 -9.65 15.65 -12.47
N GLY A 429 -8.46 15.89 -11.91
CA GLY A 429 -7.36 16.59 -12.58
C GLY A 429 -6.62 15.72 -13.61
N THR A 430 -6.60 14.40 -13.43
CA THR A 430 -5.75 13.48 -14.19
C THR A 430 -6.20 13.36 -15.64
N LYS A 431 -5.30 13.75 -16.54
CA LYS A 431 -5.45 13.64 -17.99
C LYS A 431 -4.24 12.91 -18.57
N TYR A 432 -4.46 12.20 -19.67
CA TYR A 432 -3.39 11.58 -20.45
C TYR A 432 -3.55 11.97 -21.92
N GLU A 433 -2.42 12.06 -22.63
CA GLU A 433 -2.38 12.37 -24.04
C GLU A 433 -1.57 11.29 -24.76
N ASN A 434 -2.19 10.56 -25.69
CA ASN A 434 -1.51 9.54 -26.51
C ASN A 434 -1.27 10.13 -27.90
N ILE A 435 -0.02 10.09 -28.34
CA ILE A 435 0.37 10.43 -29.72
C ILE A 435 0.87 9.14 -30.36
N ILE A 436 0.14 8.70 -31.40
CA ILE A 436 0.44 7.50 -32.19
C ILE A 436 0.97 7.95 -33.56
N PHE A 437 2.08 7.37 -33.99
CA PHE A 437 2.70 7.62 -35.29
C PHE A 437 3.13 6.30 -35.93
N GLN A 438 2.59 5.97 -37.10
CA GLN A 438 3.03 4.82 -37.89
C GLN A 438 4.17 5.22 -38.83
N ILE A 439 5.24 4.43 -38.88
CA ILE A 439 6.36 4.67 -39.79
C ILE A 439 5.95 4.19 -41.20
N PRO A 440 5.82 5.06 -42.22
CA PRO A 440 5.18 4.66 -43.48
C PRO A 440 5.99 3.70 -44.36
N LYS A 441 7.32 3.67 -44.18
CA LYS A 441 8.27 2.81 -44.91
C LYS A 441 9.46 2.45 -44.00
N PRO A 442 9.30 1.53 -43.04
CA PRO A 442 10.40 1.07 -42.21
C PRO A 442 11.47 0.38 -43.08
N THR A 443 12.74 0.70 -42.84
CA THR A 443 13.87 0.08 -43.55
C THR A 443 14.09 -1.38 -43.12
N LYS A 444 14.97 -2.09 -43.85
CA LYS A 444 15.42 -3.44 -43.44
C LYS A 444 16.10 -3.41 -42.05
N GLU A 445 16.22 -4.60 -41.48
CA GLU A 445 16.59 -4.92 -40.09
C GLU A 445 17.48 -3.89 -39.38
N LYS A 446 17.01 -3.41 -38.22
CA LYS A 446 17.85 -2.67 -37.27
C LYS A 446 18.79 -3.66 -36.55
N THR A 447 19.95 -3.94 -37.14
CA THR A 447 21.03 -4.69 -36.50
C THR A 447 21.70 -3.85 -35.42
N GLY A 448 21.06 -3.74 -34.25
CA GLY A 448 21.68 -3.24 -33.02
C GLY A 448 22.15 -4.40 -32.15
N GLU A 449 23.25 -4.22 -31.42
CA GLU A 449 23.76 -5.25 -30.50
C GLU A 449 22.86 -5.37 -29.25
N TYR A 450 22.79 -6.58 -28.70
CA TYR A 450 21.75 -6.99 -27.75
C TYR A 450 22.31 -7.25 -26.35
N GLU A 451 22.36 -6.23 -25.49
CA GLU A 451 22.86 -6.39 -24.10
C GLU A 451 21.87 -7.12 -23.17
N ARG A 452 20.56 -6.98 -23.39
CA ARG A 452 19.50 -7.67 -22.62
C ARG A 452 18.24 -7.89 -23.44
N LEU A 453 17.95 -9.16 -23.74
CA LEU A 453 16.75 -9.60 -24.46
C LEU A 453 15.72 -10.20 -23.49
N ILE A 454 14.55 -9.57 -23.38
CA ILE A 454 13.42 -10.11 -22.61
C ILE A 454 12.44 -10.76 -23.60
N ASP A 455 12.40 -12.08 -23.68
CA ASP A 455 11.33 -12.77 -24.40
C ASP A 455 9.98 -12.53 -23.71
N TYR A 456 9.00 -12.01 -24.45
CA TYR A 456 7.64 -11.78 -23.97
C TYR A 456 7.00 -13.02 -23.33
N ASN A 457 7.41 -14.22 -23.76
CA ASN A 457 6.86 -15.51 -23.37
C ASN A 457 7.67 -16.22 -22.28
N MET A 458 8.74 -15.61 -21.76
CA MET A 458 9.61 -16.26 -20.77
C MET A 458 8.85 -16.71 -19.52
N ASP A 459 9.35 -17.78 -18.91
CA ASP A 459 8.85 -18.25 -17.62
C ASP A 459 9.34 -17.32 -16.51
N LEU A 460 8.42 -16.56 -15.92
CA LEU A 460 8.67 -15.57 -14.88
C LEU A 460 8.46 -16.12 -13.46
N SER A 461 8.54 -17.45 -13.29
CA SER A 461 8.32 -18.17 -12.01
C SER A 461 9.57 -18.87 -11.47
N LYS A 462 10.77 -18.50 -11.96
CA LYS A 462 12.07 -19.13 -11.66
C LYS A 462 13.12 -18.12 -11.25
#